data_AF-A0A852TC61-F1
#
_entry.id   AF-A0A852TC61-F1
#
_cell.length_a   1.000
_cell.length_b   1.000
_cell.length_c   1.000
_cell.angle_alpha   90.00
_cell.angle_beta   90.00
_cell.angle_gamma   90.00
#
_symmetry.space_group_name_H-M   'P 1'
#
loop_
_entity.id
_entity.type
_entity.pdbx_description
1 polymer ?
#
loop_
_entity_poly.entity_id
_entity_poly.type
_entity_poly.pdbx_seq_one_letter_code
_entity_poly.pdbx_strand_id
1 'polypeptide(L)' 'MGNQLFQEARRFVEMAKSAGPADRDSVISKAKNALSSAYANSTFAEQSQLQEMQNELDQLK' A
#
# COMPACT_ATOMS: atom_id res chain seq x y z
N MET A 1 -11.28 8.81 -14.66
CA MET A 1 -11.47 8.92 -13.20
C MET A 1 -10.52 7.94 -12.56
N GLY A 2 -9.41 8.43 -11.99
CA GLY A 2 -8.39 7.56 -11.39
C GLY A 2 -8.82 7.12 -9.99
N ASN A 3 -8.59 5.86 -9.65
CA ASN A 3 -8.90 5.32 -8.33
C ASN A 3 -8.03 6.00 -7.27
N GLN A 4 -8.62 6.94 -6.52
CA GLN A 4 -7.89 7.72 -5.51
C GLN A 4 -7.31 6.83 -4.41
N LEU A 5 -8.03 5.78 -4.02
CA LEU A 5 -7.58 4.82 -3.01
C LEU A 5 -6.36 4.04 -3.51
N PHE A 6 -6.34 3.67 -4.79
CA PHE A 6 -5.18 3.03 -5.40
C PHE A 6 -3.94 3.93 -5.36
N GLN A 7 -4.10 5.20 -5.73
CA GLN A 7 -3.00 6.17 -5.70
C GLN A 7 -2.48 6.41 -4.28
N GLU A 8 -3.39 6.48 -3.31
CA GLU A 8 -3.07 6.64 -1.90
C GLU A 8 -2.33 5.43 -1.34
N ALA A 9 -2.82 4.22 -1.61
CA ALA A 9 -2.16 2.98 -1.22
C ALA A 9 -0.73 2.89 -1.77
N ARG A 10 -0.55 3.20 -3.05
CA ARG A 10 0.78 3.27 -3.67
C ARG A 10 1.69 4.28 -2.97
N ARG A 11 1.19 5.46 -2.64
CA ARG A 11 1.97 6.49 -1.93
C ARG A 11 2.43 6.00 -0.55
N PHE A 12 1.55 5.35 0.21
CA PHE A 12 1.92 4.81 1.52
C PHE A 12 2.96 3.69 1.44
N VAL A 13 2.87 2.82 0.43
CA VAL A 13 3.87 1.77 0.19
C VAL A 13 5.24 2.37 -0.13
N GLU A 14 5.31 3.39 -0.97
CA GLU A 14 6.56 4.09 -1.28
C GLU A 14 7.13 4.82 -0.06
N MET A 15 6.26 5.40 0.79
CA MET A 15 6.69 5.97 2.07
C MET A 15 7.23 4.88 3.01
N ALA A 16 6.62 3.69 3.06
CA ALA A 16 7.10 2.60 3.91
C ALA A 16 8.47 2.07 3.48
N LYS A 17 8.72 2.00 2.17
CA LYS A 17 10.04 1.64 1.61
C LYS A 17 11.13 2.64 2.02
N SER A 18 10.78 3.92 2.05
CA SER A 18 11.71 5.04 2.30
C SER A 18 11.78 5.46 3.77
N ALA A 19 10.89 4.94 4.63
CA ALA A 19 10.83 5.29 6.05
C ALA A 19 12.06 4.77 6.80
N GLY A 20 12.57 5.59 7.72
CA GLY A 20 13.63 5.18 8.64
C GLY A 20 13.13 4.15 9.66
N PRO A 21 14.04 3.44 10.36
CA PRO A 21 13.68 2.34 11.27
C PRO A 21 12.69 2.75 12.38
N ALA A 22 12.76 3.99 12.86
CA ALA A 22 11.90 4.49 13.93
C ALA A 22 10.43 4.65 13.51
N ASP A 23 10.17 4.96 12.24
CA ASP A 23 8.83 5.23 11.71
C ASP A 23 8.28 4.09 10.84
N ARG A 24 9.14 3.14 10.44
CA ARG A 24 8.83 2.10 9.46
C ARG A 24 7.58 1.30 9.83
N ASP A 25 7.45 0.80 11.07
CA ASP A 25 6.27 0.03 11.50
C ASP A 25 4.95 0.84 11.43
N SER A 26 5.01 2.12 11.79
CA SER A 26 3.85 3.02 11.74
C SER A 26 3.42 3.27 10.30
N VAL A 27 4.38 3.50 9.40
CA VAL A 27 4.11 3.73 7.98
C VAL A 27 3.65 2.43 7.28
N ILE A 28 4.23 1.28 7.63
CA ILE A 28 3.76 -0.04 7.15
C ILE A 28 2.30 -0.27 7.54
N SER A 29 1.94 0.03 8.79
CA SER A 29 0.55 -0.15 9.26
C SER A 29 -0.44 0.72 8.47
N LYS A 30 -0.06 1.97 8.16
CA LYS A 30 -0.87 2.86 7.31
C LYS A 30 -0.98 2.34 5.87
N ALA A 31 0.12 1.86 5.30
CA ALA A 31 0.13 1.26 3.96
C ALA A 31 -0.78 0.03 3.86
N LYS A 32 -0.79 -0.85 4.86
CA LYS A 32 -1.70 -2.01 4.91
C LYS A 32 -3.17 -1.61 4.92
N ASN A 33 -3.54 -0.61 5.73
CA ASN A 33 -4.91 -0.11 5.78
C ASN A 33 -5.35 0.53 4.46
N ALA A 34 -4.46 1.30 3.83
CA ALA A 34 -4.73 1.90 2.53
C ALA A 34 -4.87 0.84 1.42
N LEU A 35 -3.99 -0.17 1.39
CA LEU A 35 -4.07 -1.29 0.46
C LEU A 35 -5.38 -2.07 0.61
N SER A 36 -5.80 -2.38 1.85
CA SER A 36 -7.07 -3.06 2.10
C SER A 36 -8.27 -2.23 1.61
N SER A 37 -8.25 -0.92 1.83
CA SER A 37 -9.33 -0.02 1.41
C SER A 37 -9.38 0.10 -0.11
N ALA A 38 -8.22 0.21 -0.76
CA ALA A 38 -8.10 0.24 -2.20
C ALA A 38 -8.59 -1.08 -2.83
N TYR A 39 -8.19 -2.23 -2.28
CA TYR A 39 -8.53 -3.54 -2.82
C TYR A 39 -10.04 -3.78 -2.88
N ALA A 40 -10.76 -3.37 -1.83
CA ALA A 40 -12.21 -3.45 -1.75
C ALA A 40 -12.94 -2.55 -2.77
N ASN A 41 -12.26 -1.51 -3.29
CA ASN A 41 -12.83 -0.50 -4.19
C ASN A 41 -12.13 -0.46 -5.56
N SER A 42 -11.43 -1.53 -5.93
CA SER A 42 -10.63 -1.64 -7.15
C SER A 42 -11.21 -2.67 -8.12
N THR A 43 -10.89 -2.49 -9.40
CA THR A 43 -11.14 -3.51 -10.43
C THR A 43 -10.22 -4.71 -10.23
N PHE A 44 -10.54 -5.85 -10.87
CA PHE A 44 -9.69 -7.05 -10.81
C PHE A 44 -8.24 -6.80 -11.26
N ALA A 45 -8.04 -5.93 -12.26
CA ALA A 45 -6.71 -5.55 -12.74
C ALA A 45 -5.93 -4.76 -11.67
N GLU A 46 -6.58 -3.80 -11.02
CA GLU A 46 -5.99 -3.01 -9.94
C GLU A 46 -5.74 -3.85 -8.68
N GLN A 47 -6.62 -4.81 -8.38
CA GLN A 47 -6.44 -5.75 -7.27
C GLN A 47 -5.16 -6.57 -7.40
N SER A 48 -4.80 -7.01 -8.61
CA SER A 48 -3.52 -7.68 -8.86
C SER A 48 -2.33 -6.78 -8.48
N GLN A 49 -2.36 -5.52 -8.93
CA GLN A 49 -1.30 -4.56 -8.62
C GLN A 49 -1.23 -4.23 -7.12
N LEU A 50 -2.38 -4.14 -6.43
CA LEU A 50 -2.44 -3.93 -4.98
C LEU A 50 -1.87 -5.13 -4.22
N GLN A 51 -2.11 -6.35 -4.70
CA GLN A 51 -1.58 -7.57 -4.10
C GLN A 51 -0.06 -7.66 -4.24
N GLU A 52 0.51 -7.25 -5.38
CA GLU A 52 1.96 -7.12 -5.56
C GLU A 52 2.55 -6.11 -4.56
N MET A 53 1.93 -4.93 -4.41
CA MET A 53 2.38 -3.93 -3.43
C MET A 53 2.28 -4.42 -1.98
N GLN A 54 1.26 -5.21 -1.64
CA GLN A 54 1.15 -5.85 -0.33
C GLN A 54 2.31 -6.81 -0.07
N ASN A 55 2.67 -7.63 -1.06
CA ASN A 55 3.81 -8.56 -0.94
C ASN A 55 5.14 -7.80 -0.75
N GLU A 56 5.36 -6.72 -1.51
CA GLU A 56 6.53 -5.85 -1.32
C GLU A 56 6.58 -5.25 0.10
N LEU A 57 5.42 -4.82 0.61
CA LEU A 57 5.30 -4.24 1.94
C LEU A 57 5.59 -5.26 3.04
N ASP A 58 5.15 -6.52 2.88
CA ASP A 58 5.42 -7.59 3.83
C ASP A 58 6.89 -8.03 3.87
N GLN A 59 7.65 -7.79 2.79
CA GLN A 59 9.11 -8.00 2.79
C GLN A 59 9.90 -6.92 3.55
N LEU A 60 9.27 -5.79 3.89
CA LEU A 60 9.91 -4.72 4.66
C LEU A 60 9.83 -4.92 6.17
N LYS A 61 9.07 -5.92 6.62
CA LYS A 61 8.83 -6.24 8.02
C LYS A 61 9.96 -7.08 8.62
#